data_AF-A0A832EW79-F1
#
_entry.id   AF-A0A832EW79-F1
#
_cell.length_a   1.000
_cell.length_b   1.000
_cell.length_c   1.000
_cell.angle_alpha   90.00
_cell.angle_beta   90.00
_cell.angle_gamma   90.00
#
_symmetry.space_group_name_H-M   'P 1'
#
loop_
_entity.id
_entity.type
_entity.pdbx_description
1 polymer ?
#
loop_
_entity_poly.entity_id
_entity_poly.type
_entity_poly.pdbx_seq_one_letter_code
_entity_poly.pdbx_strand_id
1 'polypeptide(L)'
;MVMNIVIITAVAVSAPIAFYVATKRGIVRQHIGYVKNRLGMFSMEKKCIDKVEELRIELTNLREYVEKYKEKIDIVENQLHSLEERIEFIDKKLSSLDTAQEEDDIVLKVIDLRKKGYSLKRIAEELNISLSKVRKILKDNAVD
;
A
#
# COMPACT_ATOMS: atom_id res chain seq x y z
N MET A 1 -47.18 18.03 -89.13
CA MET A 1 -46.67 19.23 -88.42
C MET A 1 -47.04 19.24 -86.93
N VAL A 2 -48.31 18.99 -86.56
CA VAL A 2 -48.78 18.97 -85.15
C VAL A 2 -48.01 17.99 -84.26
N MET A 3 -47.69 16.79 -84.75
CA MET A 3 -46.96 15.77 -83.98
C MET A 3 -45.55 16.23 -83.56
N ASN A 4 -44.83 16.97 -84.40
CA ASN A 4 -43.50 17.49 -84.06
C ASN A 4 -43.58 18.60 -82.99
N ILE A 5 -44.62 19.43 -83.03
CA ILE A 5 -44.85 20.48 -82.02
C ILE A 5 -45.14 19.85 -80.66
N VAL A 6 -45.94 18.79 -80.59
CA VAL A 6 -46.24 18.06 -79.34
C VAL A 6 -45.00 17.40 -78.74
N ILE A 7 -44.13 16.81 -79.58
CA ILE A 7 -42.88 16.20 -79.10
C ILE A 7 -41.92 17.28 -78.57
N ILE A 8 -41.78 18.40 -79.29
CA ILE A 8 -40.90 19.50 -78.86
C ILE A 8 -41.37 20.10 -77.53
N THR A 9 -42.68 20.35 -77.37
CA THR A 9 -43.21 20.89 -76.11
C THR A 9 -43.10 19.89 -74.96
N ALA A 10 -43.33 18.60 -75.20
CA ALA A 10 -43.15 17.57 -74.17
C ALA A 10 -41.69 17.45 -73.71
N VAL A 11 -40.72 17.53 -74.63
CA VAL A 11 -39.29 17.53 -74.30
C VAL A 11 -38.89 18.82 -73.56
N ALA A 12 -39.38 19.98 -74.02
CA ALA A 12 -39.09 21.28 -73.40
C ALA A 12 -39.60 21.39 -71.96
N VAL A 13 -40.70 20.71 -71.60
CA VAL A 13 -41.24 20.67 -70.24
C VAL A 13 -40.60 19.56 -69.39
N SER A 14 -40.36 18.37 -69.96
CA SER A 14 -39.84 17.23 -69.21
C SER A 14 -38.36 17.36 -68.83
N ALA A 15 -37.53 17.97 -69.68
CA ALA A 15 -36.09 18.09 -69.42
C ALA A 15 -35.76 18.98 -68.20
N PRO A 16 -36.35 20.18 -68.01
CA PRO A 16 -36.15 20.99 -66.80
C PRO A 16 -36.61 20.28 -65.52
N ILE A 17 -37.73 19.56 -65.57
CA ILE A 17 -38.24 18.79 -64.43
C ILE A 17 -37.26 17.67 -64.06
N ALA A 18 -36.79 16.90 -65.06
CA ALA A 18 -35.81 15.85 -64.84
C ALA A 18 -34.49 16.39 -64.27
N PHE A 19 -34.00 17.52 -64.78
CA PHE A 19 -32.81 18.20 -64.27
C PHE A 19 -32.99 18.68 -62.83
N TYR A 20 -34.13 19.30 -62.51
CA TYR A 20 -34.46 19.72 -61.14
C TYR A 20 -34.51 18.52 -60.18
N VAL A 21 -35.15 17.41 -60.58
CA VAL A 21 -35.19 16.19 -59.77
C VAL A 21 -33.79 15.60 -59.58
N ALA A 22 -32.97 15.57 -60.63
CA ALA A 22 -31.60 15.06 -60.57
C ALA A 22 -30.72 15.89 -59.61
N THR A 23 -30.76 17.22 -59.72
CA THR A 23 -30.02 18.12 -58.83
C THR A 23 -30.47 18.00 -57.37
N LYS A 24 -31.78 17.95 -57.11
CA LYS A 24 -32.31 17.72 -55.75
C LYS A 24 -31.90 16.36 -55.19
N ARG A 25 -31.95 15.29 -55.99
CA ARG A 25 -31.45 13.95 -55.59
C ARG A 25 -29.97 13.98 -55.24
N GLY A 26 -29.15 14.71 -55.99
CA GLY A 26 -27.73 14.90 -55.69
C GLY A 26 -27.48 15.55 -54.33
N ILE A 27 -28.19 16.65 -54.04
CA ILE A 27 -28.10 17.37 -52.76
C ILE A 27 -28.52 16.46 -51.60
N VAL A 28 -29.64 15.75 -51.74
CA VAL A 28 -30.13 14.81 -50.70
C VAL A 28 -29.11 13.69 -50.45
N ARG A 29 -28.51 13.14 -51.52
CA ARG A 29 -27.46 12.11 -51.39
C ARG A 29 -26.24 12.61 -50.62
N GLN A 30 -25.78 13.84 -50.91
CA GLN A 30 -24.66 14.44 -50.18
C GLN A 30 -24.98 14.62 -48.69
N HIS A 31 -26.19 15.11 -48.37
CA HIS A 31 -26.64 15.26 -46.98
C HIS A 31 -26.73 13.91 -46.26
N ILE A 32 -27.27 12.87 -46.91
CA ILE A 32 -27.32 11.51 -46.34
C ILE A 32 -25.89 11.00 -46.05
N GLY A 33 -24.95 11.22 -46.97
CA GLY A 33 -23.54 10.85 -46.78
C GLY A 33 -22.93 11.54 -45.56
N TYR A 34 -23.13 12.86 -45.43
CA TYR A 34 -22.67 13.63 -44.28
C TYR A 34 -23.27 13.13 -42.96
N VAL A 35 -24.60 12.92 -42.91
CA VAL A 35 -25.28 12.42 -41.71
C VAL A 35 -24.80 11.01 -41.35
N LYS A 36 -24.61 10.12 -42.34
CA LYS A 36 -24.09 8.76 -42.11
C LYS A 36 -22.70 8.78 -41.50
N ASN A 37 -21.80 9.63 -42.01
CA ASN A 37 -20.45 9.79 -41.44
C ASN A 37 -20.53 10.30 -39.99
N ARG A 38 -21.40 11.28 -39.73
CA ARG A 38 -21.60 11.83 -38.39
C ARG A 38 -22.15 10.80 -37.41
N LEU A 39 -23.11 9.97 -37.84
CA LEU A 39 -23.61 8.84 -37.06
C LEU A 39 -22.53 7.80 -36.76
N GLY A 40 -21.62 7.56 -37.71
CA GLY A 40 -20.44 6.71 -37.48
C GLY A 40 -19.54 7.24 -36.37
N MET A 41 -19.31 8.55 -36.32
CA MET A 41 -18.55 9.19 -35.25
C MET A 41 -19.24 9.06 -33.90
N PHE A 42 -20.56 9.30 -33.82
CA PHE A 42 -21.33 9.12 -32.58
C PHE A 42 -21.28 7.68 -32.05
N SER A 43 -21.22 6.68 -32.94
CA SER A 43 -21.05 5.28 -32.52
C SER A 43 -19.69 5.03 -31.85
N MET A 44 -18.62 5.65 -32.34
CA MET A 44 -17.30 5.56 -31.72
C MET A 44 -17.22 6.33 -30.41
N GLU A 45 -17.80 7.53 -30.36
CA GLU A 45 -17.92 8.32 -29.12
C GLU A 45 -18.64 7.54 -28.03
N LYS A 46 -19.76 6.88 -28.36
CA LYS A 46 -20.49 6.04 -27.41
C LYS A 46 -19.60 4.91 -26.85
N LYS A 47 -18.85 4.20 -27.71
CA LYS A 47 -17.92 3.15 -27.27
C LYS A 47 -16.82 3.69 -26.34
N CYS A 48 -16.33 4.90 -26.59
CA CYS A 48 -15.37 5.55 -25.72
C CYS A 48 -16.00 5.89 -24.36
N ILE A 49 -17.24 6.40 -24.34
CA ILE A 49 -17.97 6.69 -23.11
C ILE A 49 -18.17 5.42 -22.28
N ASP A 50 -18.59 4.32 -22.91
CA ASP A 50 -18.80 3.03 -22.22
C ASP A 50 -17.50 2.55 -21.54
N LYS A 51 -16.36 2.64 -22.24
CA LYS A 51 -15.04 2.29 -21.67
C LYS A 51 -14.62 3.21 -20.53
N VAL A 52 -14.92 4.51 -20.62
CA VAL A 52 -14.63 5.46 -19.54
C VAL A 52 -15.43 5.10 -18.29
N GLU A 53 -16.67 4.65 -18.45
CA GLU A 53 -17.50 4.24 -17.32
C GLU A 53 -17.01 2.92 -16.69
N GLU A 54 -16.59 1.95 -17.50
CA GLU A 54 -15.94 0.73 -17.01
C GLU A 54 -14.67 1.06 -16.17
N LEU A 55 -13.79 1.91 -16.71
CA LEU A 55 -12.58 2.34 -15.99
C LEU A 55 -12.89 3.10 -14.70
N ARG A 56 -14.00 3.86 -14.65
CA ARG A 56 -14.43 4.53 -13.41
C ARG A 56 -14.80 3.53 -12.34
N ILE A 57 -15.52 2.46 -12.69
CA ILE A 57 -15.91 1.39 -11.76
C ILE A 57 -14.66 0.65 -11.27
N GLU A 58 -13.70 0.36 -12.15
CA GLU A 58 -12.43 -0.25 -11.74
C GLU A 58 -11.65 0.66 -10.77
N LEU A 59 -11.60 1.96 -11.04
CA LEU A 59 -10.96 2.94 -10.15
C LEU A 59 -11.64 3.02 -8.78
N THR A 60 -12.97 2.94 -8.71
CA THR A 60 -13.66 2.91 -7.41
C THR A 60 -13.33 1.65 -6.63
N ASN A 61 -13.30 0.48 -7.28
CA ASN A 61 -12.95 -0.78 -6.63
C ASN A 61 -11.48 -0.77 -6.12
N LEU A 62 -10.55 -0.26 -6.93
CA LEU A 62 -9.15 -0.11 -6.52
C LEU A 62 -9.01 0.83 -5.33
N ARG A 63 -9.78 1.92 -5.28
CA ARG A 63 -9.79 2.83 -4.14
C ARG A 63 -10.26 2.14 -2.86
N GLU A 64 -11.31 1.34 -2.92
CA GLU A 64 -11.79 0.56 -1.78
C GLU A 64 -10.73 -0.43 -1.29
N TYR A 65 -10.03 -1.12 -2.19
CA TYR A 65 -8.93 -2.00 -1.81
C TYR A 65 -7.79 -1.25 -1.12
N VAL A 66 -7.42 -0.06 -1.63
CA VAL A 66 -6.38 0.78 -1.01
C VAL A 66 -6.77 1.17 0.41
N GLU A 67 -8.01 1.61 0.65
CA GLU A 67 -8.47 1.96 2.01
C GLU A 67 -8.43 0.74 2.95
N LYS A 68 -8.91 -0.43 2.49
CA LYS A 68 -8.82 -1.67 3.26
C LYS A 68 -7.37 -2.06 3.63
N TYR A 69 -6.41 -1.82 2.74
CA TYR A 69 -5.00 -2.11 3.04
C TYR A 69 -4.38 -1.08 3.98
N LYS A 70 -4.79 0.19 3.93
CA LYS A 70 -4.37 1.19 4.92
C LYS A 70 -4.80 0.80 6.33
N GLU A 71 -6.06 0.41 6.52
CA GLU A 71 -6.56 -0.05 7.82
C GLU A 71 -5.75 -1.23 8.37
N LYS A 72 -5.36 -2.16 7.50
CA LYS A 72 -4.50 -3.30 7.88
C LYS A 72 -3.10 -2.85 8.29
N ILE A 73 -2.52 -1.87 7.59
CA ILE A 73 -1.21 -1.30 7.93
C ILE A 73 -1.29 -0.66 9.31
N ASP A 74 -2.32 0.15 9.58
CA ASP A 74 -2.52 0.81 10.88
C ASP A 74 -2.60 -0.21 12.03
N ILE A 75 -3.31 -1.33 11.82
CA ILE A 75 -3.38 -2.42 12.82
C ILE A 75 -1.99 -3.02 13.07
N VAL A 76 -1.22 -3.29 12.02
CA VAL A 76 0.12 -3.87 12.12
C VAL A 76 1.08 -2.92 12.81
N GLU A 77 1.03 -1.62 12.50
CA GLU A 77 1.85 -0.60 13.15
C GLU A 77 1.57 -0.52 14.66
N ASN A 78 0.30 -0.56 15.06
CA ASN A 78 -0.07 -0.61 16.48
C ASN A 78 0.43 -1.88 17.19
N GLN A 79 0.35 -3.03 16.53
CA GLN A 79 0.88 -4.28 17.05
C GLN A 79 2.41 -4.24 17.20
N LEU A 80 3.10 -3.65 16.23
CA LEU A 80 4.55 -3.48 16.24
C LEU A 80 4.97 -2.59 17.41
N HIS A 81 4.29 -1.47 17.62
CA HIS A 81 4.56 -0.57 18.75
C HIS A 81 4.42 -1.29 20.11
N SER A 82 3.35 -2.07 20.28
CA SER A 82 3.17 -2.87 21.52
C SER A 82 4.27 -3.93 21.70
N LEU A 83 4.78 -4.53 20.63
CA LEU A 83 5.90 -5.46 20.70
C LEU A 83 7.21 -4.76 21.07
N GLU A 84 7.46 -3.56 20.55
CA GLU A 84 8.62 -2.75 20.90
C GLU A 84 8.65 -2.42 22.40
N GLU A 85 7.53 -1.99 22.98
CA GLU A 85 7.41 -1.74 24.43
C GLU A 85 7.70 -2.99 25.26
N ARG A 86 7.23 -4.16 24.80
CA ARG A 86 7.48 -5.44 25.46
C ARG A 86 8.95 -5.84 25.40
N ILE A 87 9.63 -5.59 24.27
CA ILE A 87 11.06 -5.83 24.12
C ILE A 87 11.84 -4.95 25.10
N GLU A 88 11.54 -3.64 25.14
CA GLU A 88 12.21 -2.70 26.06
C GLU A 88 12.04 -3.14 27.52
N PHE A 89 10.86 -3.61 27.90
CA PHE A 89 10.61 -4.14 29.24
C PHE A 89 11.43 -5.41 29.55
N ILE A 90 11.56 -6.32 28.57
CA ILE A 90 12.38 -7.53 28.72
C ILE A 90 13.86 -7.18 28.85
N ASP A 91 14.37 -6.24 28.04
CA ASP A 91 15.77 -5.82 28.09
C ASP A 91 16.14 -5.21 29.44
N LYS A 92 15.24 -4.40 30.02
CA LYS A 92 15.40 -3.86 31.39
C LYS A 92 15.46 -4.99 32.43
N LYS A 93 14.59 -5.99 32.31
CA LYS A 93 14.59 -7.16 33.20
C LYS A 93 15.86 -7.99 33.06
N LEU A 94 16.32 -8.25 31.85
CA LEU A 94 17.57 -8.99 31.60
C LEU A 94 18.77 -8.27 32.24
N SER A 95 18.87 -6.96 32.03
CA SER A 95 19.93 -6.14 32.63
C SER A 95 19.95 -6.25 34.17
N SER A 96 18.77 -6.30 34.81
CA SER A 96 18.68 -6.48 36.26
C SER A 96 19.07 -7.89 36.72
N LEU A 97 18.77 -8.92 35.92
CA LEU A 97 19.11 -10.30 36.23
C LEU A 97 20.62 -10.57 36.07
N ASP A 98 21.24 -10.01 35.04
CA ASP A 98 22.68 -10.14 34.83
C ASP A 98 23.46 -9.57 36.02
N THR A 99 23.05 -8.41 36.52
CA THR A 99 23.69 -7.80 37.70
C THR A 99 23.51 -8.65 38.97
N ALA A 100 22.34 -9.25 39.15
CA ALA A 100 22.09 -10.14 40.30
C ALA A 100 22.94 -11.41 40.21
N GLN A 101 23.07 -11.99 39.01
CA GLN A 101 23.88 -13.19 38.80
C GLN A 101 25.37 -12.93 39.04
N GLU A 102 25.90 -11.77 38.62
CA GLU A 102 27.28 -11.39 38.93
C GLU A 102 27.52 -11.27 40.45
N GLU A 103 26.55 -10.74 41.20
CA GLU A 103 26.65 -10.68 42.66
C GLU A 103 26.67 -12.07 43.30
N ASP A 104 25.81 -12.98 42.85
CA ASP A 104 25.75 -14.36 43.35
C ASP A 104 27.05 -15.13 43.05
N ASP A 105 27.63 -14.97 41.86
CA ASP A 105 28.91 -15.57 41.49
C ASP A 105 30.06 -15.07 42.38
N ILE A 106 30.06 -13.77 42.72
CA ILE A 106 31.04 -13.21 43.68
C ILE A 106 30.84 -13.82 45.06
N VAL A 107 29.58 -13.95 45.52
CA VAL A 107 29.25 -14.55 46.83
C VAL A 107 29.77 -15.98 46.92
N LEU A 108 29.50 -16.81 45.90
CA LEU A 108 29.96 -18.19 45.85
C LEU A 108 31.50 -18.29 45.88
N LYS A 109 32.20 -17.46 45.08
CA LYS A 109 33.67 -17.42 45.08
C LYS A 109 34.25 -17.01 46.42
N VAL A 110 33.64 -16.03 47.11
CA VAL A 110 34.07 -15.60 48.45
C VAL A 110 33.95 -16.75 49.46
N ILE A 111 32.83 -17.47 49.46
CA ILE A 111 32.60 -18.62 50.34
C ILE A 111 33.61 -19.73 50.08
N ASP A 112 33.87 -20.06 48.81
CA ASP A 112 34.83 -21.10 48.43
C ASP A 112 36.26 -20.76 48.83
N LEU A 113 36.70 -19.52 48.62
CA LEU A 113 38.03 -19.09 49.06
C LEU A 113 38.14 -19.07 50.59
N ARG A 114 37.07 -18.69 51.30
CA ARG A 114 37.07 -18.74 52.77
C ARG A 114 37.19 -20.17 53.28
N LYS A 115 36.46 -21.12 52.71
CA LYS A 115 36.55 -22.56 53.04
C LYS A 115 37.93 -23.14 52.76
N LYS A 116 38.64 -22.64 51.76
CA LYS A 116 40.05 -23.02 51.46
C LYS A 116 41.07 -22.42 52.44
N GLY A 117 40.64 -21.58 53.41
CA GLY A 117 41.51 -21.00 54.42
C GLY A 117 42.21 -19.70 54.00
N TYR A 118 41.80 -19.07 52.89
CA TYR A 118 42.37 -17.78 52.49
C TYR A 118 42.00 -16.67 53.49
N SER A 119 42.93 -15.74 53.71
CA SER A 119 42.68 -14.55 54.54
C SER A 119 41.75 -13.57 53.83
N LEU A 120 40.98 -12.79 54.61
CA LEU A 120 40.05 -11.79 54.06
C LEU A 120 40.73 -10.80 53.10
N LYS A 121 41.98 -10.41 53.38
CA LYS A 121 42.76 -9.52 52.53
C LYS A 121 43.03 -10.14 51.16
N ARG A 122 43.48 -11.40 51.14
CA ARG A 122 43.80 -12.12 49.91
C ARG A 122 42.56 -12.38 49.06
N ILE A 123 41.40 -12.66 49.67
CA ILE A 123 40.12 -12.80 48.95
C ILE A 123 39.71 -11.48 48.29
N ALA A 124 39.85 -10.36 49.02
CA ALA A 124 39.53 -9.04 48.51
C ALA A 124 40.40 -8.66 47.29
N GLU A 125 41.69 -8.97 47.35
CA GLU A 125 42.63 -8.75 46.24
C GLU A 125 42.32 -9.65 45.03
N GLU A 126 42.08 -10.95 45.25
CA GLU A 126 41.82 -11.93 44.18
C GLU A 126 40.54 -11.63 43.39
N LEU A 127 39.48 -11.23 44.10
CA LEU A 127 38.18 -10.92 43.51
C LEU A 127 38.01 -9.44 43.18
N ASN A 128 39.04 -8.62 43.41
CA ASN A 128 39.04 -7.16 43.23
C ASN A 128 37.81 -6.47 43.87
N ILE A 129 37.47 -6.86 45.09
CA ILE A 129 36.35 -6.31 45.87
C ILE A 129 36.84 -5.75 47.20
N SER A 130 36.08 -4.83 47.80
CA SER A 130 36.47 -4.23 49.08
C SER A 130 36.43 -5.25 50.24
N LEU A 131 37.36 -5.12 51.18
CA LEU A 131 37.39 -5.91 52.42
C LEU A 131 36.07 -5.86 53.19
N SER A 132 35.41 -4.70 53.18
CA SER A 132 34.09 -4.51 53.79
C SER A 132 33.02 -5.37 53.11
N LYS A 133 33.04 -5.46 51.76
CA LYS A 133 32.12 -6.32 50.98
C LYS A 133 32.36 -7.79 51.30
N VAL A 134 33.62 -8.24 51.36
CA VAL A 134 33.98 -9.62 51.76
C VAL A 134 33.45 -9.97 53.16
N ARG A 135 33.69 -9.10 54.15
CA ARG A 135 33.19 -9.33 55.52
C ARG A 135 31.67 -9.40 55.58
N LYS A 136 30.99 -8.51 54.86
CA LYS A 136 29.52 -8.49 54.80
C LYS A 136 28.98 -9.81 54.24
N ILE A 137 29.51 -10.25 53.08
CA ILE A 137 29.12 -11.52 52.45
C ILE A 137 29.30 -12.71 53.42
N LEU A 138 30.44 -12.81 54.09
CA LEU A 138 30.71 -13.92 55.01
C LEU A 138 29.81 -13.89 56.25
N LYS A 139 29.51 -12.69 56.77
CA LYS A 139 28.59 -12.50 57.89
C LYS A 139 27.16 -12.90 57.52
N ASP A 140 26.71 -12.49 56.34
CA ASP A 140 25.36 -12.77 55.85
C ASP A 140 25.15 -14.27 55.52
N ASN A 141 26.25 -15.01 55.26
CA ASN A 141 26.23 -16.44 54.93
C ASN A 141 26.68 -17.38 56.07
N ALA A 142 26.83 -16.87 57.31
CA ALA A 142 27.16 -17.65 58.51
C ALA A 142 28.41 -18.56 58.39
N VAL A 143 29.45 -18.09 57.67
CA VAL A 143 30.75 -18.76 57.61
C VAL A 143 31.70 -18.07 58.59
N ASP A 144 31.69 -18.51 59.85
CA ASP A 144 32.66 -18.07 60.88
C ASP A 144 34.04 -18.73 60.68
#